data_AF-A0A9E0FN39-F1
#
_entry.id   AF-A0A9E0FN39-F1
#
_cell.length_a   1.000
_cell.length_b   1.000
_cell.length_c   1.000
_cell.angle_alpha   90.00
_cell.angle_beta   90.00
_cell.angle_gamma   90.00
#
_symmetry.space_group_name_H-M   'P 1'
#
loop_
_entity.id
_entity.type
_entity.pdbx_description
1 polymer ?
#
loop_
_entity_poly.entity_id
_entity_poly.type
_entity_poly.pdbx_seq_one_letter_code
_entity_poly.pdbx_strand_id
1 'polypeptide(L)'
;APRSGDARWAALVEQAAADGILDAALLSRYELAMRPEALRWPEWLAGQSGKIERALDLLETSVRDPANPGLGDICVACALGYLDLRFPDNGWRSGHPRLAAFFAAISERPSLKSTFPA
;
A
#
# COMPACT_ATOMS: atom_id res chain seq x y z
N ALA A 1 -7.69 4.21 17.13
CA ALA A 1 -7.67 2.75 16.89
C ALA A 1 -8.28 2.01 18.09
N PRO A 2 -8.92 0.85 17.90
CA PRO A 2 -9.47 0.04 18.99
C PRO A 2 -8.41 -0.34 20.04
N ARG A 3 -8.79 -0.31 21.33
CA ARG A 3 -7.87 -0.56 22.44
C ARG A 3 -7.59 -2.05 22.67
N SER A 4 -8.51 -2.94 22.31
CA SER A 4 -8.41 -4.39 22.49
C SER A 4 -9.41 -5.13 21.58
N GLY A 5 -9.35 -6.47 21.59
CA GLY A 5 -10.29 -7.35 20.87
C GLY A 5 -9.99 -7.50 19.38
N ASP A 6 -10.87 -8.23 18.68
CA ASP A 6 -10.67 -8.62 17.28
C ASP A 6 -10.54 -7.42 16.34
N ALA A 7 -11.28 -6.33 16.62
CA ALA A 7 -11.18 -5.10 15.84
C ALA A 7 -9.79 -4.45 15.94
N ARG A 8 -9.08 -4.60 17.08
CA ARG A 8 -7.69 -4.14 17.21
C ARG A 8 -6.76 -4.99 16.34
N TRP A 9 -6.91 -6.31 16.39
CA TRP A 9 -6.07 -7.22 15.61
C TRP A 9 -6.28 -7.05 14.11
N ALA A 10 -7.53 -6.88 13.67
CA ALA A 10 -7.83 -6.55 12.27
C ALA A 10 -7.09 -5.28 11.82
N ALA A 11 -7.17 -4.20 12.61
CA ALA A 11 -6.46 -2.96 12.28
C ALA A 11 -4.93 -3.11 12.26
N LEU A 12 -4.36 -3.94 13.13
CA LEU A 12 -2.92 -4.22 13.15
C LEU A 12 -2.47 -5.11 11.99
N VAL A 13 -3.30 -6.06 11.55
CA VAL A 13 -3.03 -6.87 10.35
C VAL A 13 -3.01 -5.99 9.11
N GLU A 14 -3.97 -5.07 8.98
CA GLU A 14 -3.98 -4.11 7.86
C GLU A 14 -2.77 -3.18 7.88
N GLN A 15 -2.40 -2.68 9.06
CA GLN A 15 -1.19 -1.89 9.24
C GLN A 15 0.04 -2.69 8.79
N ALA A 16 0.21 -3.92 9.28
CA ALA A 16 1.35 -4.77 8.94
C ALA A 16 1.42 -5.12 7.44
N ALA A 17 0.26 -5.33 6.80
CA ALA A 17 0.20 -5.55 5.35
C ALA A 17 0.62 -4.30 4.56
N ALA A 18 0.16 -3.11 4.97
CA ALA A 18 0.56 -1.85 4.36
C ALA A 18 2.06 -1.56 4.55
N ASP A 19 2.60 -1.80 5.75
CA ASP A 19 4.03 -1.68 6.04
C ASP A 19 4.84 -2.66 5.16
N GLY A 20 4.37 -3.89 4.98
CA GLY A 20 4.99 -4.88 4.09
C GLY A 20 4.98 -4.47 2.60
N ILE A 21 3.94 -3.78 2.14
CA ILE A 21 3.91 -3.18 0.80
C ILE A 21 5.00 -2.11 0.68
N LEU A 22 5.09 -1.19 1.65
CA LEU A 22 6.07 -0.11 1.66
C LEU A 22 7.51 -0.66 1.69
N ASP A 23 7.78 -1.67 2.50
CA ASP A 23 9.10 -2.31 2.59
C ASP A 23 9.51 -2.93 1.24
N ALA A 24 8.61 -3.71 0.63
CA ALA A 24 8.88 -4.35 -0.67
C ALA A 24 9.04 -3.31 -1.79
N ALA A 25 8.23 -2.25 -1.78
CA ALA A 25 8.30 -1.15 -2.74
C ALA A 25 9.61 -0.36 -2.59
N LEU A 26 10.04 -0.05 -1.36
CA LEU A 26 11.29 0.65 -1.09
C LEU A 26 12.51 -0.17 -1.57
N LEU A 27 12.52 -1.46 -1.24
CA LEU A 27 13.56 -2.39 -1.66
C LEU A 27 13.64 -2.50 -3.19
N SER A 28 12.49 -2.60 -3.87
CA SER A 28 12.42 -2.59 -5.34
C SER A 28 12.93 -1.28 -5.92
N ARG A 29 12.63 -0.15 -5.27
CA ARG A 29 13.10 1.17 -5.71
C ARG A 29 14.62 1.29 -5.60
N TYR A 30 15.24 0.80 -4.52
CA TYR A 30 16.70 0.80 -4.40
C TYR A 30 17.37 -0.06 -5.48
N GLU A 31 16.83 -1.25 -5.74
CA GLU A 31 17.34 -2.13 -6.78
C GLU A 31 17.27 -1.47 -8.17
N LEU A 32 16.16 -0.80 -8.50
CA LEU A 32 15.97 -0.16 -9.81
C LEU A 32 16.66 1.19 -9.95
N ALA A 33 16.83 1.96 -8.88
CA ALA A 33 17.35 3.33 -8.96
C ALA A 33 18.84 3.42 -8.66
N MET A 34 19.33 2.61 -7.72
CA MET A 34 20.67 2.76 -7.16
C MET A 34 21.61 1.65 -7.62
N ARG A 35 21.10 0.42 -7.81
CA ARG A 35 21.94 -0.71 -8.23
C ARG A 35 22.27 -0.60 -9.73
N PRO A 36 23.56 -0.77 -10.12
CA PRO A 36 23.95 -0.84 -11.53
C PRO A 36 23.13 -1.88 -12.27
N GLU A 37 22.69 -1.56 -13.49
CA GLU A 37 21.74 -2.39 -14.23
C GLU A 37 22.21 -3.85 -14.41
N ALA A 38 23.49 -4.05 -14.73
CA ALA A 38 24.09 -5.38 -14.89
C ALA A 38 24.12 -6.23 -13.60
N LEU A 39 23.91 -5.62 -12.43
CA LEU A 39 23.88 -6.31 -11.15
C LEU A 39 22.47 -6.53 -10.63
N ARG A 40 21.44 -5.98 -11.28
CA ARG A 40 20.05 -6.13 -10.82
C ARG A 40 19.63 -7.58 -10.92
N TRP A 41 18.80 -8.01 -9.97
CA TRP A 41 18.30 -9.37 -9.91
C TRP A 41 16.79 -9.43 -10.25
N PRO A 42 16.41 -9.81 -11.49
CA PRO A 42 15.02 -9.81 -11.93
C PRO A 42 14.10 -10.71 -11.10
N GLU A 43 14.55 -11.90 -10.73
CA GLU A 43 13.73 -12.85 -9.96
C GLU A 43 13.49 -12.34 -8.52
N TRP A 44 14.45 -11.62 -7.94
CA TRP A 44 14.26 -10.98 -6.64
C TRP A 44 13.24 -9.84 -6.72
N LEU A 45 13.30 -9.01 -7.78
CA LEU A 45 12.29 -7.97 -8.04
C LEU A 45 10.90 -8.57 -8.21
N ALA A 46 10.77 -9.65 -9.00
CA ALA A 46 9.52 -10.38 -9.15
C ALA A 46 9.00 -10.91 -7.80
N GLY A 47 9.89 -11.35 -6.92
CA GLY A 47 9.57 -11.74 -5.55
C GLY A 47 8.99 -10.58 -4.72
N GLN A 48 9.55 -9.37 -4.83
CA GLN A 48 9.00 -8.18 -4.15
C GLN A 48 7.65 -7.77 -4.73
N SER A 49 7.52 -7.75 -6.06
CA SER A 49 6.23 -7.49 -6.74
C SER A 49 5.16 -8.49 -6.30
N GLY A 50 5.49 -9.78 -6.19
CA GLY A 50 4.54 -10.79 -5.72
C GLY A 50 4.12 -10.63 -4.25
N LYS A 51 4.95 -10.04 -3.39
CA LYS A 51 4.54 -9.70 -2.01
C LYS A 51 3.56 -8.54 -2.00
N ILE A 52 3.82 -7.51 -2.81
CA ILE A 52 2.94 -6.36 -2.97
C ILE A 52 1.57 -6.84 -3.45
N GLU A 53 1.53 -7.66 -4.50
CA GLU A 53 0.28 -8.17 -5.07
C GLU A 53 -0.55 -8.96 -4.04
N ARG A 54 0.05 -9.93 -3.35
CA ARG A 54 -0.69 -10.70 -2.32
C ARG A 54 -1.18 -9.85 -1.14
N ALA A 55 -0.46 -8.78 -0.82
CA ALA A 55 -0.90 -7.86 0.21
C ALA A 55 -2.07 -6.99 -0.29
N LEU A 56 -2.07 -6.57 -1.54
CA LEU A 56 -3.21 -5.89 -2.17
C LEU A 56 -4.44 -6.81 -2.25
N ASP A 57 -4.26 -8.07 -2.65
CA ASP A 57 -5.31 -9.10 -2.66
C ASP A 57 -5.98 -9.22 -1.28
N LEU A 58 -5.17 -9.32 -0.22
CA LEU A 58 -5.67 -9.37 1.15
C LEU A 58 -6.49 -8.11 1.48
N LEU A 59 -5.92 -6.93 1.22
CA LEU A 59 -6.51 -5.65 1.59
C LEU A 59 -7.78 -5.29 0.79
N GLU A 60 -7.96 -5.87 -0.40
CA GLU A 60 -9.17 -5.76 -1.23
C GLU A 60 -10.38 -6.48 -0.62
N THR A 61 -10.14 -7.51 0.21
CA THR A 61 -11.22 -8.21 0.90
C THR A 61 -11.76 -7.43 2.11
N SER A 62 -10.95 -6.56 2.71
CA SER A 62 -11.34 -5.74 3.88
C SER A 62 -12.51 -4.78 3.60
N VAL A 63 -13.35 -4.57 4.61
CA VAL A 63 -14.37 -3.51 4.60
C VAL A 63 -13.75 -2.25 5.18
N ARG A 64 -13.86 -1.12 4.46
CA ARG A 64 -13.24 0.16 4.82
C ARG A 64 -14.27 1.28 4.81
N ASP A 65 -14.18 2.19 5.78
CA ASP A 65 -14.98 3.42 5.82
C ASP A 65 -14.05 4.65 5.63
N PRO A 66 -13.99 5.23 4.41
CA PRO A 66 -13.15 6.39 4.16
C PRO A 66 -13.60 7.65 4.92
N ALA A 67 -14.84 7.70 5.42
CA ALA A 67 -15.33 8.81 6.23
C ALA A 67 -14.75 8.78 7.65
N ASN A 68 -14.61 7.59 8.25
CA ASN A 68 -14.11 7.38 9.61
C ASN A 68 -12.91 6.42 9.64
N PRO A 69 -11.77 6.78 9.02
CA PRO A 69 -10.66 5.86 8.86
C PRO A 69 -9.97 5.53 10.19
N GLY A 70 -9.63 4.26 10.36
CA GLY A 70 -8.80 3.76 11.45
C GLY A 70 -7.29 3.85 11.16
N LEU A 71 -6.50 3.21 12.02
CA LEU A 71 -5.05 3.09 11.84
C LEU A 71 -4.70 2.33 10.55
N GLY A 72 -5.32 1.16 10.34
CA GLY A 72 -5.11 0.34 9.15
C GLY A 72 -5.42 1.11 7.87
N ASP A 73 -6.56 1.80 7.81
CA ASP A 73 -6.97 2.60 6.65
C ASP A 73 -5.96 3.70 6.28
N ILE A 74 -5.41 4.41 7.28
CA ILE A 74 -4.41 5.45 7.04
C ILE A 74 -3.12 4.82 6.50
N CYS A 75 -2.65 3.73 7.09
CA CYS A 75 -1.45 3.03 6.61
C CYS A 75 -1.63 2.52 5.17
N VAL A 76 -2.79 1.94 4.85
CA VAL A 76 -3.12 1.49 3.50
C VAL A 76 -3.15 2.66 2.52
N ALA A 77 -3.77 3.79 2.87
CA ALA A 77 -3.77 4.97 2.00
C ALA A 77 -2.35 5.48 1.72
N CYS A 78 -1.48 5.52 2.73
CA CYS A 78 -0.08 5.88 2.55
C CYS A 78 0.67 4.90 1.64
N ALA A 79 0.46 3.59 1.80
CA ALA A 79 1.08 2.57 0.96
C ALA A 79 0.65 2.71 -0.51
N LEU A 80 -0.64 2.87 -0.77
CA LEU A 80 -1.19 3.05 -2.12
C LEU A 80 -0.69 4.35 -2.78
N GLY A 81 -0.64 5.45 -2.02
CA GLY A 81 -0.07 6.72 -2.51
C GLY A 81 1.42 6.61 -2.86
N TYR A 82 2.18 5.82 -2.09
CA TYR A 82 3.59 5.56 -2.41
C TYR A 82 3.77 4.72 -3.67
N LEU A 83 2.91 3.72 -3.89
CA LEU A 83 2.87 2.95 -5.13
C LEU A 83 2.59 3.86 -6.33
N ASP A 84 1.60 4.76 -6.25
CA ASP A 84 1.33 5.73 -7.31
C ASP A 84 2.53 6.63 -7.61
N LEU A 85 3.22 7.11 -6.56
CA LEU A 85 4.38 8.00 -6.71
C LEU A 85 5.59 7.31 -7.35
N ARG A 86 5.89 6.08 -6.96
CA ARG A 86 7.16 5.41 -7.31
C ARG A 86 7.01 4.33 -8.36
N PHE A 87 5.80 3.82 -8.57
CA PHE A 87 5.47 2.73 -9.47
C PHE A 87 4.14 3.00 -10.19
N PRO A 88 3.99 4.14 -10.91
CA PRO A 88 2.73 4.50 -11.55
C PRO A 88 2.24 3.45 -12.56
N ASP A 89 3.17 2.67 -13.14
CA ASP A 89 2.88 1.64 -14.13
C ASP A 89 2.59 0.26 -13.51
N ASN A 90 2.58 0.11 -12.18
CA ASN A 90 2.34 -1.19 -11.55
C ASN A 90 0.89 -1.67 -11.70
N GLY A 91 -0.04 -0.79 -12.08
CA GLY A 91 -1.41 -1.15 -12.36
C GLY A 91 -2.21 -1.66 -11.16
N TRP A 92 -1.82 -1.34 -9.92
CA TRP A 92 -2.40 -1.94 -8.71
C TRP A 92 -3.93 -1.80 -8.60
N ARG A 93 -4.54 -0.81 -9.26
CA ARG A 93 -6.01 -0.65 -9.30
C ARG A 93 -6.71 -1.77 -10.09
N SER A 94 -6.03 -2.37 -11.05
CA SER A 94 -6.52 -3.53 -11.79
C SER A 94 -6.59 -4.73 -10.84
N GLY A 95 -7.75 -5.38 -10.76
CA GLY A 95 -7.97 -6.48 -9.80
C GLY A 95 -8.38 -6.04 -8.40
N HIS A 96 -8.19 -4.76 -8.04
CA HIS A 96 -8.48 -4.22 -6.70
C HIS A 96 -9.46 -3.02 -6.72
N PRO A 97 -10.68 -3.18 -7.28
CA PRO A 97 -11.62 -2.07 -7.45
C PRO A 97 -12.11 -1.46 -6.13
N ARG A 98 -12.24 -2.23 -5.04
CA ARG A 98 -12.67 -1.69 -3.73
C ARG A 98 -11.56 -0.85 -3.11
N LEU A 99 -10.30 -1.27 -3.19
CA LEU A 99 -9.16 -0.46 -2.78
C LEU A 99 -9.03 0.80 -3.63
N ALA A 100 -9.24 0.70 -4.94
CA ALA A 100 -9.22 1.87 -5.82
C ALA A 100 -10.29 2.89 -5.43
N ALA A 101 -11.53 2.44 -5.18
CA ALA A 101 -12.62 3.31 -4.75
C ALA A 101 -12.37 3.91 -3.35
N PHE A 102 -11.89 3.10 -2.41
CA PHE A 102 -11.48 3.56 -1.09
C PHE A 102 -10.39 4.63 -1.18
N PHE A 103 -9.35 4.40 -1.97
CA PHE A 103 -8.23 5.33 -2.10
C PHE A 103 -8.67 6.66 -2.74
N ALA A 104 -9.55 6.60 -3.75
CA ALA A 104 -10.13 7.81 -4.35
C ALA A 104 -10.91 8.63 -3.31
N ALA A 105 -11.72 7.97 -2.46
CA ALA A 105 -12.51 8.65 -1.45
C ALA A 105 -11.66 9.20 -0.28
N ILE A 106 -10.72 8.40 0.25
CA ILE A 106 -9.92 8.81 1.41
C ILE A 106 -8.93 9.93 1.04
N SER A 107 -8.39 9.91 -0.19
CA SER A 107 -7.48 10.94 -0.71
C SER A 107 -8.10 12.34 -0.76
N GLU A 108 -9.44 12.44 -0.72
CA GLU A 108 -10.12 13.72 -0.66
C GLU A 108 -10.02 14.42 0.71
N ARG A 109 -9.58 13.71 1.75
CA ARG A 109 -9.46 14.26 3.10
C ARG A 109 -8.40 15.37 3.15
N PRO A 110 -8.64 16.48 3.88
CA PRO A 110 -7.67 17.58 3.98
C PRO A 110 -6.28 17.13 4.41
N SER A 111 -6.19 16.20 5.37
CA SER A 111 -4.91 15.67 5.87
C SER A 111 -4.11 14.93 4.80
N LEU A 112 -4.77 14.17 3.93
CA LEU A 112 -4.08 13.47 2.83
C LEU A 112 -3.77 14.41 1.69
N LYS A 113 -4.66 15.33 1.31
CA LYS A 113 -4.35 16.37 0.31
C LYS A 113 -3.14 17.21 0.70
N SER A 114 -3.03 17.61 1.98
CA SER A 114 -1.92 18.43 2.46
C SER A 114 -0.60 17.67 2.61
N THR A 115 -0.63 16.34 2.53
CA THR A 115 0.56 15.47 2.67
C THR A 115 0.78 14.60 1.43
N PHE A 116 0.04 14.86 0.35
CA PHE A 116 0.19 14.10 -0.87
C PHE A 116 1.61 14.29 -1.41
N PRO A 117 2.32 13.22 -1.81
CA PRO A 117 3.69 13.34 -2.25
C PRO A 117 3.79 14.23 -3.49
N ALA A 118 4.73 15.18 -3.46
CA ALA A 118 5.03 16.07 -4.58
C ALA A 118 5.83 15.37 -5.70
#